data_AF-A0A9D5YUH5-F1
#
_entry.id   AF-A0A9D5YUH5-F1
#
_cell.length_a   1.000
_cell.length_b   1.000
_cell.length_c   1.000
_cell.angle_alpha   90.00
_cell.angle_beta   90.00
_cell.angle_gamma   90.00
#
_symmetry.space_group_name_H-M   'P 1'
#
loop_
_entity.id
_entity.type
_entity.pdbx_description
1 polymer ?
#
loop_
_entity_poly.entity_id
_entity_poly.type
_entity_poly.pdbx_seq_one_letter_code
_entity_poly.pdbx_strand_id
1 'polypeptide(L)'
;MKTYHLSFQPDPVVPRFLQLAVGRVDIPAADVFEKGVHPIWNFEDPSTLQEAFVERLNSPDVKLPHLEQLGYCENADAITQARYYQGKSPFEQLVEHLNHGVRFVSHLTYVELLDLAKQRLRATWDRKVAYTLLGATHPDFDAKRSFVKARDKRVKISGYADFDNYDLSEILSLDDFADHEQVLIREGLPVVNFRSTDFLLRVTDEQGRLRLADRIPNFTLVHPPQTTYLRDSILYQGECRQGVIHLHPDIGKALSTRSKAREIAERWRTGGGQYCFRTTPARVDEMLTTEQFRIAFPSLDYRKKREPGKAQAAVPGCRVDRYSVGNYLRENAAVNTFKDVLRGFGVSLTGRKEELVEKLAHLAARQYEEKAPELDDYFGENRFVRIKGGNHETGRPFPILENHLLRHMLLAMYVQKHLRGNTVLEAGYSNDTFDTLDLARALIQRNITLNGAFLPVV
;
A
#
# COMPACT_ATOMS: atom_id res chain seq x y z
N MET A 1 -6.89 14.53 -16.01
CA MET A 1 -5.78 13.77 -15.35
C MET A 1 -4.46 14.00 -16.08
N LYS A 2 -3.32 13.43 -15.66
CA LYS A 2 -2.04 13.50 -16.39
C LYS A 2 -1.51 12.11 -16.76
N THR A 3 -0.65 12.03 -17.77
CA THR A 3 0.11 10.83 -18.16
C THR A 3 1.53 11.19 -18.59
N TYR A 4 2.38 10.19 -18.79
CA TYR A 4 3.69 10.35 -19.42
C TYR A 4 3.56 10.30 -20.95
N HIS A 5 4.17 11.26 -21.62
CA HIS A 5 4.35 11.27 -23.07
C HIS A 5 5.80 10.88 -23.39
N LEU A 6 5.98 9.85 -24.20
CA LEU A 6 7.27 9.32 -24.60
C LEU A 6 7.54 9.61 -26.07
N SER A 7 8.75 10.02 -26.37
CA SER A 7 9.21 10.28 -27.74
C SER A 7 10.69 9.97 -27.87
N PHE A 8 11.20 9.95 -29.10
CA PHE A 8 12.63 9.87 -29.35
C PHE A 8 13.22 11.24 -29.63
N GLN A 9 14.43 11.47 -29.12
CA GLN A 9 15.26 12.62 -29.47
C GLN A 9 16.63 12.13 -29.95
N PRO A 10 17.26 12.81 -30.93
CA PRO A 10 18.62 12.51 -31.34
C PRO A 10 19.59 12.54 -30.17
N ASP A 11 20.48 11.55 -30.08
CA ASP A 11 21.58 11.59 -29.12
C ASP A 11 22.50 12.78 -29.46
N PRO A 12 22.88 13.61 -28.47
CA PRO A 12 23.64 14.83 -28.72
C PRO A 12 25.07 14.56 -29.22
N VAL A 13 25.59 13.34 -29.04
CA VAL A 13 26.96 12.96 -29.39
C VAL A 13 27.02 12.07 -30.64
N VAL A 14 26.02 11.22 -30.87
CA VAL A 14 25.87 10.43 -32.10
C VAL A 14 24.43 10.60 -32.62
N PRO A 15 24.12 11.64 -33.41
CA PRO A 15 22.74 11.98 -33.80
C PRO A 15 21.98 10.89 -34.55
N ARG A 16 22.68 9.89 -35.09
CA ARG A 16 22.08 8.69 -35.70
C ARG A 16 21.41 7.77 -34.67
N PHE A 17 21.81 7.84 -33.41
CA PHE A 17 21.19 7.13 -32.30
C PHE A 17 20.14 8.01 -31.64
N LEU A 18 19.16 7.37 -31.01
CA LEU A 18 18.06 8.04 -30.34
C LEU A 18 18.07 7.74 -28.83
N GLN A 19 17.61 8.71 -28.06
CA GLN A 19 17.35 8.62 -26.63
C GLN A 19 15.86 8.77 -26.36
N LEU A 20 15.38 8.23 -25.23
CA LEU A 20 14.01 8.43 -24.79
C LEU A 20 13.84 9.81 -24.17
N ALA A 21 12.85 10.56 -24.63
CA ALA A 21 12.40 11.77 -23.97
C ALA A 21 11.05 11.50 -23.29
N VAL A 22 10.91 11.97 -22.05
CA VAL A 22 9.69 11.86 -21.26
C VAL A 22 9.17 13.25 -20.90
N GLY A 23 7.89 13.47 -21.14
CA GLY A 23 7.14 14.65 -20.74
C GLY A 23 5.86 14.27 -20.02
N ARG A 24 5.14 15.26 -19.50
CA ARG A 24 3.81 15.08 -18.90
C ARG A 24 2.77 15.83 -19.72
N VAL A 25 1.66 15.17 -20.00
CA VAL A 25 0.53 15.76 -20.74
C VAL A 25 -0.78 15.51 -20.00
N ASP A 26 -1.71 16.44 -20.12
CA ASP A 26 -3.06 16.26 -19.58
C ASP A 26 -3.85 15.31 -20.49
N ILE A 27 -4.64 14.43 -19.87
CA ILE A 27 -5.49 13.47 -20.54
C ILE A 27 -6.88 13.42 -19.90
N PRO A 28 -7.92 13.16 -20.69
CA PRO A 28 -9.25 12.90 -20.16
C PRO A 28 -9.31 11.54 -19.46
N ALA A 29 -10.15 11.41 -18.43
CA ALA A 29 -10.34 10.15 -17.72
C ALA A 29 -10.83 9.02 -18.65
N ALA A 30 -11.55 9.35 -19.72
CA ALA A 30 -11.99 8.39 -20.74
C ALA A 30 -10.82 7.60 -21.36
N ASP A 31 -9.70 8.27 -21.65
CA ASP A 31 -8.54 7.63 -22.27
C ASP A 31 -7.85 6.65 -21.31
N VAL A 32 -7.92 6.91 -20.00
CA VAL A 32 -7.46 5.95 -18.98
C VAL A 32 -8.34 4.71 -19.00
N PHE A 33 -9.66 4.89 -18.85
CA PHE A 33 -10.57 3.77 -18.65
C PHE A 33 -10.75 2.90 -19.91
N GLU A 34 -10.81 3.54 -21.09
CA GLU A 34 -11.19 2.89 -22.34
C GLU A 34 -10.02 2.56 -23.25
N LYS A 35 -8.95 3.36 -23.19
CA LYS A 35 -7.75 3.16 -24.03
C LYS A 35 -6.53 2.69 -23.24
N GLY A 36 -6.67 2.53 -21.92
CA GLY A 36 -5.62 1.99 -21.05
C GLY A 36 -4.39 2.89 -20.91
N VAL A 37 -4.53 4.19 -21.21
CA VAL A 37 -3.45 5.16 -21.01
C VAL A 37 -3.12 5.23 -19.52
N HIS A 38 -1.85 5.03 -19.18
CA HIS A 38 -1.41 4.95 -17.80
C HIS A 38 -1.44 6.34 -17.14
N PRO A 39 -2.29 6.57 -16.13
CA PRO A 39 -2.37 7.87 -15.49
C PRO A 39 -1.19 8.09 -14.53
N ILE A 40 -0.80 9.34 -14.33
CA ILE A 40 -0.01 9.78 -13.17
C ILE A 40 -1.04 10.17 -12.10
N TRP A 41 -1.05 9.50 -10.95
CA TRP A 41 -1.98 9.80 -9.85
C TRP A 41 -1.26 10.09 -8.52
N ASN A 42 -2.01 10.67 -7.59
CA ASN A 42 -1.49 11.38 -6.40
C ASN A 42 -0.99 10.49 -5.24
N PHE A 43 -0.81 9.19 -5.46
CA PHE A 43 -0.27 8.28 -4.45
C PHE A 43 1.18 7.92 -4.80
N GLU A 44 1.99 7.54 -3.81
CA GLU A 44 3.23 6.81 -4.07
C GLU A 44 2.90 5.70 -5.05
N ASP A 45 3.39 5.81 -6.29
CA ASP A 45 3.00 4.96 -7.40
C ASP A 45 3.29 3.50 -7.02
N PRO A 46 2.29 2.72 -6.59
CA PRO A 46 2.50 1.36 -6.16
C PRO A 46 2.53 0.43 -7.38
N SER A 47 2.42 1.00 -8.59
CA SER A 47 2.52 0.23 -9.81
C SER A 47 3.95 -0.27 -9.97
N THR A 48 4.07 -1.51 -10.44
CA THR A 48 5.36 -2.05 -10.90
C THR A 48 5.63 -1.55 -12.32
N LEU A 49 5.37 -0.26 -12.58
CA LEU A 49 5.47 0.35 -13.91
C LEU A 49 6.89 0.27 -14.43
N GLN A 50 7.87 0.63 -13.60
CA GLN A 50 9.28 0.61 -13.97
C GLN A 50 9.70 -0.78 -14.44
N GLU A 51 9.33 -1.82 -13.71
CA GLU A 51 9.67 -3.18 -14.05
C GLU A 51 8.92 -3.68 -15.29
N ALA A 52 7.62 -3.38 -15.41
CA ALA A 52 6.84 -3.76 -16.59
C ALA A 52 7.29 -3.03 -17.87
N PHE A 53 7.85 -1.83 -17.72
CA PHE A 53 8.45 -1.07 -18.82
C PHE A 53 9.80 -1.69 -19.24
N VAL A 54 10.67 -1.98 -18.27
CA VAL A 54 11.97 -2.62 -18.52
C VAL A 54 11.82 -4.04 -19.07
N GLU A 55 10.83 -4.80 -18.61
CA GLU A 55 10.52 -6.14 -19.14
C GLU A 55 10.18 -6.07 -20.65
N ARG A 56 9.36 -5.09 -21.05
CA ARG A 56 9.08 -4.86 -22.48
C ARG A 56 10.30 -4.37 -23.25
N LEU A 57 11.16 -3.56 -22.62
CA LEU A 57 12.42 -3.10 -23.19
C LEU A 57 13.41 -4.26 -23.41
N ASN A 58 13.37 -5.28 -22.58
CA ASN A 58 14.23 -6.46 -22.68
C ASN A 58 13.60 -7.59 -23.50
N SER A 59 12.40 -7.39 -24.04
CA SER A 59 11.74 -8.36 -24.91
C SER A 59 12.59 -8.64 -26.15
N PRO A 60 12.71 -9.90 -26.61
CA PRO A 60 13.48 -10.24 -27.81
C PRO A 60 13.04 -9.45 -29.05
N ASP A 61 11.76 -9.11 -29.14
CA ASP A 61 11.21 -8.42 -30.30
C ASP A 61 11.67 -6.96 -30.46
N VAL A 62 12.21 -6.35 -29.40
CA VAL A 62 12.77 -4.99 -29.46
C VAL A 62 14.29 -5.00 -29.49
N LYS A 63 14.91 -6.17 -29.38
CA LYS A 63 16.34 -6.35 -29.58
C LYS A 63 16.64 -6.54 -31.05
N LEU A 64 17.87 -6.22 -31.44
CA LEU A 64 18.35 -6.37 -32.81
C LEU A 64 19.08 -7.71 -32.89
N PRO A 65 18.52 -8.76 -33.51
CA PRO A 65 19.02 -10.14 -33.34
C PRO A 65 20.50 -10.31 -33.67
N HIS A 66 20.98 -9.65 -34.73
CA HIS A 66 22.38 -9.71 -35.14
C HIS A 66 23.34 -9.01 -34.17
N LEU A 67 22.88 -7.96 -33.49
CA LEU A 67 23.68 -7.23 -32.51
C LEU A 67 23.59 -7.88 -31.12
N GLU A 68 22.47 -8.54 -30.80
CA GLU A 68 22.32 -9.30 -29.55
C GLU A 68 23.33 -10.46 -29.46
N GLN A 69 23.54 -11.21 -30.55
CA GLN A 69 24.53 -12.29 -30.62
C GLN A 69 25.96 -11.82 -30.36
N LEU A 70 26.23 -10.53 -30.60
CA LEU A 70 27.54 -9.89 -30.42
C LEU A 70 27.66 -9.15 -29.08
N GLY A 71 26.64 -9.22 -28.22
CA GLY A 71 26.65 -8.58 -26.90
C GLY A 71 26.23 -7.11 -26.88
N TYR A 72 25.67 -6.58 -27.96
CA TYR A 72 25.25 -5.17 -28.05
C TYR A 72 23.76 -4.93 -27.73
N CYS A 73 23.09 -5.90 -27.12
CA CYS A 73 21.69 -5.80 -26.67
C CYS A 73 21.48 -6.42 -25.28
N GLU A 74 22.39 -6.14 -24.34
CA GLU A 74 22.32 -6.61 -22.95
C GLU A 74 21.04 -6.15 -22.25
N ASN A 75 20.55 -6.93 -21.29
CA ASN A 75 19.35 -6.57 -20.54
C ASN A 75 19.60 -5.30 -19.71
N ALA A 76 18.64 -4.38 -19.74
CA ALA A 76 18.61 -3.22 -18.87
C ALA A 76 17.92 -3.58 -17.54
N ASP A 77 18.29 -2.90 -16.47
CA ASP A 77 17.70 -3.10 -15.15
C ASP A 77 16.72 -2.00 -14.78
N ALA A 78 15.74 -2.35 -13.94
CA ALA A 78 14.90 -1.36 -13.27
C ALA A 78 15.65 -0.77 -12.08
N ILE A 79 15.44 0.52 -11.81
CA ILE A 79 16.00 1.18 -10.63
C ILE A 79 15.28 0.68 -9.38
N THR A 80 16.01 0.13 -8.42
CA THR A 80 15.48 -0.35 -7.14
C THR A 80 15.51 0.70 -6.02
N GLN A 81 16.25 1.81 -6.22
CA GLN A 81 16.37 2.90 -5.25
C GLN A 81 16.07 4.26 -5.90
N ALA A 82 14.82 4.73 -5.77
CA ALA A 82 14.48 6.10 -6.16
C ALA A 82 15.20 7.10 -5.26
N ARG A 83 15.87 8.09 -5.85
CA ARG A 83 16.40 9.23 -5.09
C ARG A 83 15.25 10.18 -4.82
N TYR A 84 14.70 10.14 -3.61
CA TYR A 84 13.49 10.88 -3.20
C TYR A 84 13.60 12.42 -3.31
N TYR A 85 14.80 12.99 -3.52
CA TYR A 85 15.07 14.42 -3.40
C TYR A 85 15.19 15.20 -4.72
N GLN A 86 14.85 14.63 -5.88
CA GLN A 86 15.12 15.27 -7.18
C GLN A 86 13.90 15.87 -7.90
N GLY A 87 12.72 15.92 -7.30
CA GLY A 87 11.50 16.49 -7.93
C GLY A 87 10.98 15.72 -9.17
N LYS A 88 11.70 14.68 -9.60
CA LYS A 88 11.32 13.73 -10.65
C LYS A 88 10.61 12.52 -10.06
N SER A 89 9.59 12.03 -10.76
CA SER A 89 8.93 10.77 -10.46
C SER A 89 9.90 9.58 -10.62
N PRO A 90 9.65 8.44 -9.96
CA PRO A 90 10.46 7.23 -10.17
C PRO A 90 10.55 6.82 -11.64
N PHE A 91 9.46 6.95 -12.41
CA PHE A 91 9.47 6.62 -13.83
C PHE A 91 10.35 7.57 -14.66
N GLU A 92 10.34 8.88 -14.38
CA GLU A 92 11.26 9.82 -15.05
C GLU A 92 12.73 9.53 -14.70
N GLN A 93 13.01 9.14 -13.46
CA GLN A 93 14.36 8.71 -13.06
C GLN A 93 14.80 7.43 -13.80
N LEU A 94 13.88 6.49 -14.04
CA LEU A 94 14.14 5.31 -14.86
C LEU A 94 14.51 5.70 -16.30
N VAL A 95 13.75 6.58 -16.93
CA VAL A 95 14.04 7.02 -18.32
C VAL A 95 15.41 7.68 -18.40
N GLU A 96 15.76 8.54 -17.44
CA GLU A 96 17.09 9.15 -17.36
C GLU A 96 18.21 8.11 -17.20
N HIS A 97 18.02 7.12 -16.33
CA HIS A 97 18.96 6.01 -16.16
C HIS A 97 19.14 5.19 -17.44
N LEU A 98 18.04 4.85 -18.13
CA LEU A 98 18.09 4.15 -19.40
C LEU A 98 18.85 4.95 -20.46
N ASN A 99 18.71 6.28 -20.49
CA ASN A 99 19.47 7.14 -21.40
C ASN A 99 20.97 7.20 -21.10
N HIS A 100 21.46 6.68 -19.97
CA HIS A 100 22.90 6.49 -19.76
C HIS A 100 23.43 5.19 -20.36
N GLY A 101 22.57 4.17 -20.47
CA GLY A 101 23.00 2.82 -20.83
C GLY A 101 22.41 2.26 -22.12
N VAL A 102 21.37 2.86 -22.71
CA VAL A 102 20.62 2.29 -23.84
C VAL A 102 20.39 3.34 -24.93
N ARG A 103 20.50 2.93 -26.20
CA ARG A 103 20.17 3.74 -27.37
C ARG A 103 19.17 3.06 -28.29
N PHE A 104 18.39 3.86 -29.01
CA PHE A 104 17.38 3.38 -29.94
C PHE A 104 17.78 3.67 -31.38
N VAL A 105 17.52 2.71 -32.27
CA VAL A 105 17.84 2.79 -33.70
C VAL A 105 16.75 2.10 -34.51
N SER A 106 16.41 2.63 -35.69
CA SER A 106 15.44 2.00 -36.59
C SER A 106 16.05 0.80 -37.32
N HIS A 107 17.29 0.95 -37.76
CA HIS A 107 18.10 -0.11 -38.34
C HIS A 107 19.58 0.17 -38.05
N LEU A 108 20.31 -0.87 -37.65
CA LEU A 108 21.73 -0.80 -37.44
C LEU A 108 22.36 -2.19 -37.62
N THR A 109 23.25 -2.31 -38.60
CA THR A 109 24.08 -3.49 -38.79
C THR A 109 25.40 -3.36 -38.02
N TYR A 110 26.10 -4.47 -37.83
CA TYR A 110 27.44 -4.46 -37.21
C TYR A 110 28.46 -3.63 -38.00
N VAL A 111 28.43 -3.71 -39.33
CA VAL A 111 29.32 -2.94 -40.21
C VAL A 111 29.09 -1.43 -40.03
N GLU A 112 27.83 -1.00 -40.02
CA GLU A 112 27.49 0.40 -39.79
C GLU A 112 27.88 0.87 -38.38
N LEU A 113 27.70 0.02 -37.37
CA LEU A 113 28.13 0.31 -35.99
C LEU A 113 29.64 0.53 -35.92
N LEU A 114 30.43 -0.35 -36.55
CA LEU A 114 31.88 -0.23 -36.64
C LEU A 114 32.30 1.03 -37.40
N ASP A 115 31.66 1.34 -38.51
CA ASP A 115 31.94 2.54 -39.30
C ASP A 115 31.64 3.82 -38.52
N LEU A 116 30.53 3.87 -37.77
CA LEU A 116 30.21 5.00 -36.90
C LEU A 116 31.27 5.17 -35.80
N ALA A 117 31.70 4.07 -35.18
CA ALA A 117 32.75 4.11 -34.18
C ALA A 117 34.08 4.62 -34.76
N LYS A 118 34.49 4.10 -35.93
CA LYS A 118 35.70 4.55 -36.63
C LYS A 118 35.62 6.03 -37.04
N GLN A 119 34.50 6.48 -37.59
CA GLN A 119 34.30 7.88 -37.95
C GLN A 119 34.46 8.80 -36.74
N ARG A 120 33.88 8.42 -35.60
CA ARG A 120 34.00 9.20 -34.38
C ARG A 120 35.42 9.20 -33.82
N LEU A 121 36.08 8.04 -33.75
CA LEU A 121 37.48 7.94 -33.32
C LEU A 121 38.41 8.78 -34.21
N ARG A 122 38.17 8.85 -35.52
CA ARG A 122 38.91 9.74 -36.43
C ARG A 122 38.65 11.21 -36.12
N ALA A 123 37.40 11.59 -35.90
CA ALA A 123 37.02 12.97 -35.60
C ALA A 123 37.57 13.47 -34.26
N THR A 124 37.75 12.56 -33.29
CA THR A 124 38.30 12.85 -31.96
C THR A 124 39.70 12.28 -31.77
N TRP A 125 40.44 12.03 -32.85
CA TRP A 125 41.76 11.40 -32.76
C TRP A 125 42.73 12.33 -32.04
N ASP A 126 43.21 11.90 -30.89
CA ASP A 126 44.20 12.62 -30.09
C ASP A 126 45.09 11.64 -29.31
N ARG A 127 46.06 12.20 -28.58
CA ARG A 127 46.98 11.44 -27.75
C ARG A 127 46.26 10.51 -26.76
N LYS A 128 45.14 10.95 -26.18
CA LYS A 128 44.40 10.19 -25.16
C LYS A 128 43.70 9.00 -25.79
N VAL A 129 43.05 9.19 -26.94
CA VAL A 129 42.40 8.12 -27.70
C VAL A 129 43.42 7.08 -28.16
N ALA A 130 44.56 7.51 -28.71
CA ALA A 130 45.64 6.60 -29.12
C ALA A 130 46.18 5.77 -27.95
N TYR A 131 46.39 6.41 -26.78
CA TYR A 131 46.82 5.71 -25.57
C TYR A 131 45.77 4.71 -25.05
N THR A 132 44.49 5.11 -25.03
CA THR A 132 43.39 4.23 -24.60
C THR A 132 43.29 2.99 -25.49
N LEU A 133 43.34 3.16 -26.83
CA LEU A 133 43.29 2.04 -27.77
C LEU A 133 44.51 1.12 -27.62
N LEU A 134 45.71 1.68 -27.47
CA LEU A 134 46.92 0.91 -27.19
C LEU A 134 46.77 0.10 -25.89
N GLY A 135 46.23 0.73 -24.83
CA GLY A 135 45.96 0.09 -23.55
C GLY A 135 44.96 -1.05 -23.63
N ALA A 136 43.89 -0.86 -24.41
CA ALA A 136 42.80 -1.82 -24.55
C ALA A 136 43.16 -3.03 -25.43
N THR A 137 44.06 -2.86 -26.40
CA THR A 137 44.49 -3.93 -27.31
C THR A 137 45.75 -4.65 -26.84
N HIS A 138 46.62 -3.96 -26.10
CA HIS A 138 47.88 -4.49 -25.61
C HIS A 138 47.96 -4.22 -24.10
N PRO A 139 47.49 -5.12 -23.22
CA PRO A 139 47.34 -4.82 -21.79
C PRO A 139 48.69 -4.60 -21.07
N ASP A 140 49.71 -5.38 -21.40
CA ASP A 140 51.00 -5.38 -20.70
C ASP A 140 52.05 -4.45 -21.31
N PHE A 141 52.98 -3.99 -20.47
CA PHE A 141 54.04 -3.06 -20.84
C PHE A 141 54.83 -3.49 -22.08
N ASP A 142 55.29 -4.74 -22.12
CA ASP A 142 56.13 -5.25 -23.19
C ASP A 142 55.39 -5.34 -24.52
N ALA A 143 54.09 -5.65 -24.47
CA ALA A 143 53.23 -5.68 -25.65
C ALA A 143 53.04 -4.26 -26.22
N LYS A 144 52.70 -3.28 -25.37
CA LYS A 144 52.59 -1.86 -25.77
C LYS A 144 53.89 -1.34 -26.36
N ARG A 145 55.01 -1.61 -25.67
CA ARG A 145 56.34 -1.15 -26.06
C ARG A 145 56.76 -1.75 -27.40
N SER A 146 56.54 -3.05 -27.59
CA SER A 146 56.88 -3.73 -28.84
C SER A 146 56.05 -3.20 -30.00
N PHE A 147 54.76 -2.98 -29.77
CA PHE A 147 53.84 -2.42 -30.78
C PHE A 147 54.25 -1.01 -31.24
N VAL A 148 54.49 -0.10 -30.29
CA VAL A 148 54.91 1.28 -30.61
C VAL A 148 56.27 1.28 -31.32
N LYS A 149 57.24 0.49 -30.85
CA LYS A 149 58.57 0.40 -31.50
C LYS A 149 58.54 -0.20 -32.90
N ALA A 150 57.56 -1.05 -33.19
CA ALA A 150 57.37 -1.59 -34.54
C ALA A 150 56.92 -0.49 -35.52
N ARG A 151 56.26 0.56 -35.04
CA ARG A 151 55.83 1.72 -35.84
C ARG A 151 56.88 2.81 -35.92
N ASP A 152 57.49 3.16 -34.80
CA ASP A 152 58.63 4.07 -34.78
C ASP A 152 59.76 3.56 -33.87
N LYS A 153 60.86 3.16 -34.51
CA LYS A 153 62.06 2.63 -33.85
C LYS A 153 62.85 3.69 -33.06
N ARG A 154 62.58 4.99 -33.28
CA ARG A 154 63.27 6.11 -32.60
C ARG A 154 62.76 6.33 -31.18
N VAL A 155 61.56 5.84 -30.87
CA VAL A 155 60.90 6.01 -29.58
C VAL A 155 61.64 5.20 -28.50
N LYS A 156 62.06 5.89 -27.43
CA LYS A 156 62.71 5.28 -26.27
C LYS A 156 61.71 5.16 -25.13
N ILE A 157 61.18 3.95 -24.94
CA ILE A 157 60.28 3.58 -23.85
C ILE A 157 61.01 2.60 -22.92
N SER A 158 61.21 3.00 -21.67
CA SER A 158 61.83 2.25 -20.58
C SER A 158 60.89 1.96 -19.41
N GLY A 159 59.81 2.73 -19.25
CA GLY A 159 58.75 2.50 -18.26
C GLY A 159 57.41 3.10 -18.69
N TYR A 160 56.34 2.87 -17.90
CA TYR A 160 54.99 3.32 -18.25
C TYR A 160 54.86 4.84 -18.40
N ALA A 161 55.59 5.60 -17.59
CA ALA A 161 55.62 7.07 -17.66
C ALA A 161 56.18 7.59 -19.00
N ASP A 162 56.97 6.78 -19.72
CA ASP A 162 57.54 7.22 -20.99
C ASP A 162 56.49 7.29 -22.10
N PHE A 163 55.41 6.50 -22.03
CA PHE A 163 54.30 6.64 -22.98
C PHE A 163 53.63 8.00 -22.87
N ASP A 164 53.67 8.64 -21.69
CA ASP A 164 53.17 9.99 -21.49
C ASP A 164 54.13 11.08 -21.98
N ASN A 165 55.34 10.73 -22.40
CA ASN A 165 56.29 11.70 -22.93
C ASN A 165 56.23 11.82 -24.46
N TYR A 166 55.50 10.93 -25.14
CA TYR A 166 55.31 10.96 -26.59
C TYR A 166 53.86 11.28 -26.95
N ASP A 167 53.67 11.98 -28.07
CA ASP A 167 52.37 12.06 -28.69
C ASP A 167 52.12 10.79 -29.52
N LEU A 168 51.44 9.82 -28.89
CA LEU A 168 51.10 8.56 -29.54
C LEU A 168 50.18 8.75 -30.76
N SER A 169 49.48 9.88 -30.87
CA SER A 169 48.61 10.15 -32.02
C SER A 169 49.38 10.50 -33.30
N GLU A 170 50.65 10.89 -33.19
CA GLU A 170 51.55 11.11 -34.33
C GLU A 170 52.27 9.82 -34.76
N ILE A 171 52.37 8.83 -33.87
CA ILE A 171 53.08 7.56 -34.11
C ILE A 171 52.12 6.46 -34.58
N LEU A 172 50.89 6.48 -34.07
CA LEU A 172 49.86 5.48 -34.34
C LEU A 172 48.73 6.10 -35.16
N SER A 173 48.03 5.25 -35.90
CA SER A 173 46.83 5.57 -36.66
C SER A 173 45.69 4.65 -36.25
N LEU A 174 44.46 4.98 -36.64
CA LEU A 174 43.31 4.11 -36.38
C LEU A 174 43.44 2.74 -37.07
N ASP A 175 44.07 2.70 -38.25
CA ASP A 175 44.22 1.48 -39.04
C ASP A 175 45.16 0.47 -38.36
N ASP A 176 46.03 0.92 -37.46
CA ASP A 176 46.86 0.05 -36.62
C ASP A 176 46.05 -0.86 -35.69
N PHE A 177 44.77 -0.53 -35.47
CA PHE A 177 43.85 -1.25 -34.60
C PHE A 177 42.73 -1.95 -35.38
N ALA A 178 42.84 -2.09 -36.70
CA ALA A 178 41.77 -2.60 -37.56
C ALA A 178 41.27 -4.00 -37.18
N ASP A 179 42.16 -4.87 -36.70
CA ASP A 179 41.82 -6.24 -36.28
C ASP A 179 41.11 -6.32 -34.91
N HIS A 180 40.97 -5.20 -34.21
CA HIS A 180 40.38 -5.11 -32.87
C HIS A 180 39.02 -4.38 -32.89
N GLU A 181 38.14 -4.81 -33.79
CA GLU A 181 36.86 -4.13 -34.07
C GLU A 181 35.99 -3.89 -32.84
N GLN A 182 35.89 -4.86 -31.93
CA GLN A 182 35.12 -4.70 -30.69
C GLN A 182 35.67 -3.60 -29.79
N VAL A 183 37.00 -3.45 -29.73
CA VAL A 183 37.66 -2.38 -28.99
C VAL A 183 37.39 -1.04 -29.66
N LEU A 184 37.46 -0.97 -30.99
CA LEU A 184 37.11 0.24 -31.74
C LEU A 184 35.67 0.68 -31.46
N ILE A 185 34.71 -0.26 -31.43
CA ILE A 185 33.31 0.04 -31.11
C ILE A 185 33.16 0.54 -29.67
N ARG A 186 33.77 -0.16 -28.71
CA ARG A 186 33.66 0.18 -27.27
C ARG A 186 34.27 1.54 -26.93
N GLU A 187 35.45 1.84 -27.47
CA GLU A 187 36.14 3.11 -27.19
C GLU A 187 35.63 4.25 -28.08
N GLY A 188 35.09 3.94 -29.26
CA GLY A 188 34.59 4.93 -30.21
C GLY A 188 33.18 5.43 -29.91
N LEU A 189 32.36 4.66 -29.21
CA LEU A 189 30.97 5.00 -28.91
C LEU A 189 30.72 5.10 -27.40
N PRO A 190 29.90 6.06 -26.95
CA PRO A 190 29.66 6.27 -25.53
C PRO A 190 28.77 5.19 -24.91
N VAL A 191 27.94 4.54 -25.74
CA VAL A 191 26.98 3.50 -25.36
C VAL A 191 26.92 2.47 -26.48
N VAL A 192 26.92 1.19 -26.12
CA VAL A 192 26.94 0.05 -27.07
C VAL A 192 25.79 -0.94 -26.82
N ASN A 193 24.72 -0.51 -26.14
CA ASN A 193 23.53 -1.32 -25.90
C ASN A 193 22.33 -0.71 -26.65
N PHE A 194 21.80 -1.44 -27.63
CA PHE A 194 20.84 -0.93 -28.59
C PHE A 194 19.47 -1.61 -28.51
N ARG A 195 18.43 -0.87 -28.92
CA ARG A 195 17.05 -1.34 -29.06
C ARG A 195 16.42 -0.78 -30.34
N SER A 196 15.42 -1.48 -30.88
CA SER A 196 14.62 -0.99 -32.00
C SER A 196 13.78 0.22 -31.59
N THR A 197 13.61 1.18 -32.50
CA THR A 197 12.64 2.27 -32.35
C THR A 197 11.20 1.78 -32.24
N ASP A 198 10.90 0.57 -32.70
CA ASP A 198 9.58 -0.06 -32.58
C ASP A 198 9.19 -0.30 -31.12
N PHE A 199 10.13 -0.17 -30.18
CA PHE A 199 9.85 -0.20 -28.75
C PHE A 199 8.72 0.74 -28.33
N LEU A 200 8.67 1.98 -28.86
CA LEU A 200 7.61 2.92 -28.48
C LEU A 200 6.22 2.40 -28.86
N LEU A 201 6.06 1.71 -29.99
CA LEU A 201 4.78 1.14 -30.42
C LEU A 201 4.22 0.12 -29.42
N ARG A 202 5.08 -0.44 -28.55
CA ARG A 202 4.71 -1.45 -27.54
C ARG A 202 4.39 -0.87 -26.17
N VAL A 203 4.79 0.37 -25.93
CA VAL A 203 4.62 1.04 -24.62
C VAL A 203 3.86 2.35 -24.71
N THR A 204 3.45 2.76 -25.91
CA THR A 204 2.65 3.97 -26.14
C THR A 204 1.42 3.68 -26.98
N ASP A 205 0.48 4.62 -26.97
CA ASP A 205 -0.55 4.72 -27.99
C ASP A 205 -0.07 5.53 -29.21
N GLU A 206 -0.95 5.74 -30.19
CA GLU A 206 -0.67 6.49 -31.41
C GLU A 206 -0.25 7.96 -31.17
N GLN A 207 -0.52 8.49 -29.99
CA GLN A 207 -0.17 9.85 -29.59
C GLN A 207 1.09 9.91 -28.74
N GLY A 208 1.84 8.81 -28.60
CA GLY A 208 3.04 8.73 -27.77
C GLY A 208 2.76 8.70 -26.27
N ARG A 209 1.52 8.46 -25.84
CA ARG A 209 1.15 8.44 -24.41
C ARG A 209 1.36 7.05 -23.84
N LEU A 210 1.93 6.97 -22.64
CA LEU A 210 2.28 5.69 -22.01
C LEU A 210 1.06 4.78 -21.87
N ARG A 211 1.14 3.57 -22.45
CA ARG A 211 0.07 2.58 -22.47
C ARG A 211 0.67 1.18 -22.35
N LEU A 212 0.40 0.50 -21.24
CA LEU A 212 0.86 -0.87 -20.97
C LEU A 212 -0.30 -1.87 -20.77
N ALA A 213 -1.53 -1.39 -20.79
CA ALA A 213 -2.74 -2.20 -20.74
C ALA A 213 -3.69 -1.72 -21.85
N ASP A 214 -4.54 -2.60 -22.37
CA ASP A 214 -5.51 -2.18 -23.37
C ASP A 214 -6.64 -1.34 -22.76
N ARG A 215 -7.03 -1.66 -21.52
CA ARG A 215 -8.10 -0.98 -20.79
C ARG A 215 -7.85 -1.01 -19.29
N ILE A 216 -8.32 0.01 -18.58
CA ILE A 216 -8.23 0.11 -17.12
C ILE A 216 -9.64 0.37 -16.57
N PRO A 217 -10.54 -0.63 -16.60
CA PRO A 217 -11.95 -0.39 -16.29
C PRO A 217 -12.20 -0.19 -14.80
N ASN A 218 -11.35 -0.73 -13.92
CA ASN A 218 -11.56 -0.72 -12.47
C ASN A 218 -10.68 0.33 -11.79
N PHE A 219 -11.25 1.06 -10.84
CA PHE A 219 -10.54 2.07 -10.08
C PHE A 219 -11.17 2.26 -8.70
N THR A 220 -10.45 2.95 -7.82
CA THR A 220 -10.93 3.35 -6.51
C THR A 220 -10.98 4.87 -6.47
N LEU A 221 -12.13 5.43 -6.14
CA LEU A 221 -12.32 6.86 -5.93
C LEU A 221 -12.50 7.13 -4.42
N VAL A 222 -11.73 8.04 -3.87
CA VAL A 222 -11.71 8.35 -2.44
C VAL A 222 -12.14 9.78 -2.24
N HIS A 223 -13.25 9.98 -1.52
CA HIS A 223 -13.63 11.28 -0.99
C HIS A 223 -12.87 11.50 0.33
N PRO A 224 -11.99 12.50 0.42
CA PRO A 224 -11.22 12.74 1.64
C PRO A 224 -12.12 13.15 2.81
N PRO A 225 -11.70 12.91 4.07
CA PRO A 225 -12.46 13.35 5.22
C PRO A 225 -12.42 14.88 5.32
N GLN A 226 -13.52 15.51 5.74
CA GLN A 226 -13.58 16.97 5.96
C GLN A 226 -12.86 17.40 7.27
N THR A 227 -12.57 16.46 8.16
CA THR A 227 -11.83 16.69 9.41
C THR A 227 -10.57 15.84 9.45
N THR A 228 -9.62 16.16 10.34
CA THR A 228 -8.38 15.39 10.57
C THR A 228 -8.61 13.95 11.04
N TYR A 229 -9.85 13.57 11.38
CA TYR A 229 -10.20 12.20 11.71
C TYR A 229 -10.45 11.38 10.44
N LEU A 230 -9.62 10.37 10.20
CA LEU A 230 -9.68 9.42 9.08
C LEU A 230 -11.03 8.67 8.92
N ARG A 231 -11.93 8.77 9.91
CA ARG A 231 -13.18 8.01 9.99
C ARG A 231 -14.27 8.46 9.01
N ASP A 232 -14.10 9.60 8.34
CA ASP A 232 -15.11 10.16 7.43
C ASP A 232 -14.72 10.08 5.94
N SER A 233 -13.64 9.38 5.60
CA SER A 233 -13.34 9.13 4.18
C SER A 233 -14.31 8.10 3.61
N ILE A 234 -14.82 8.37 2.41
CA ILE A 234 -15.71 7.44 1.70
C ILE A 234 -14.96 6.90 0.50
N LEU A 235 -14.83 5.59 0.46
CA LEU A 235 -14.21 4.87 -0.62
C LEU A 235 -15.30 4.37 -1.57
N TYR A 236 -15.14 4.64 -2.86
CA TYR A 236 -15.99 4.14 -3.92
C TYR A 236 -15.19 3.18 -4.80
N GLN A 237 -15.72 1.98 -4.99
CA GLN A 237 -15.24 1.06 -6.01
C GLN A 237 -15.90 1.44 -7.33
N GLY A 238 -15.07 1.80 -8.29
CA GLY A 238 -15.46 2.29 -9.60
C GLY A 238 -15.21 1.28 -10.70
N GLU A 239 -16.17 1.14 -11.61
CA GLU A 239 -16.03 0.33 -12.81
C GLU A 239 -16.56 1.07 -14.04
N CYS A 240 -15.77 1.13 -15.11
CA CYS A 240 -16.16 1.72 -16.39
C CYS A 240 -16.57 0.63 -17.40
N ARG A 241 -17.82 0.66 -17.83
CA ARG A 241 -18.40 -0.23 -18.85
C ARG A 241 -19.04 0.61 -19.95
N GLN A 242 -18.52 0.49 -21.18
CA GLN A 242 -19.08 1.13 -22.38
C GLN A 242 -19.37 2.63 -22.19
N GLY A 243 -18.39 3.41 -21.73
CA GLY A 243 -18.53 4.85 -21.48
C GLY A 243 -19.32 5.24 -20.22
N VAL A 244 -19.85 4.27 -19.47
CA VAL A 244 -20.60 4.51 -18.24
C VAL A 244 -19.79 4.05 -17.03
N ILE A 245 -19.67 4.94 -16.05
CA ILE A 245 -18.97 4.68 -14.79
C ILE A 245 -19.99 4.29 -13.73
N HIS A 246 -19.76 3.17 -13.07
CA HIS A 246 -20.52 2.65 -11.95
C HIS A 246 -19.72 2.83 -10.67
N LEU A 247 -20.25 3.57 -9.70
CA LEU A 247 -19.61 3.82 -8.42
C LEU A 247 -20.39 3.16 -7.29
N HIS A 248 -19.71 2.33 -6.52
CA HIS A 248 -20.24 1.58 -5.38
C HIS A 248 -19.54 2.03 -4.10
N PRO A 249 -20.22 2.75 -3.19
CA PRO A 249 -19.60 3.21 -1.96
C PRO A 249 -19.43 2.08 -0.94
N ASP A 250 -18.30 2.10 -0.23
CA ASP A 250 -18.12 1.38 1.02
C ASP A 250 -18.71 2.22 2.17
N ILE A 251 -19.87 1.81 2.66
CA ILE A 251 -20.67 2.57 3.65
C ILE A 251 -20.71 1.89 5.03
N GLY A 252 -20.23 0.65 5.14
CA GLY A 252 -20.18 -0.09 6.40
C GLY A 252 -21.50 -0.04 7.21
N LYS A 253 -21.36 0.16 8.54
CA LYS A 253 -22.47 0.26 9.51
C LYS A 253 -22.82 1.70 9.92
N ALA A 254 -21.97 2.67 9.61
CA ALA A 254 -22.08 4.03 10.14
C ALA A 254 -23.16 4.85 9.42
N LEU A 255 -24.08 5.45 10.18
CA LEU A 255 -25.16 6.28 9.63
C LEU A 255 -24.64 7.59 9.01
N SER A 256 -23.59 8.18 9.57
CA SER A 256 -22.94 9.38 9.04
C SER A 256 -22.37 9.13 7.64
N THR A 257 -21.63 8.04 7.46
CA THR A 257 -21.07 7.61 6.17
C THR A 257 -22.16 7.39 5.13
N ARG A 258 -23.28 6.77 5.51
CA ARG A 258 -24.46 6.59 4.63
C ARG A 258 -25.05 7.92 4.20
N SER A 259 -25.28 8.84 5.13
CA SER A 259 -25.84 10.17 4.83
C SER A 259 -24.95 10.93 3.84
N LYS A 260 -23.63 10.90 4.07
CA LYS A 260 -22.67 11.59 3.19
C LYS A 260 -22.54 10.92 1.82
N ALA A 261 -22.55 9.58 1.76
CA ALA A 261 -22.55 8.85 0.50
C ALA A 261 -23.78 9.19 -0.35
N ARG A 262 -24.95 9.40 0.28
CA ARG A 262 -26.17 9.82 -0.39
C ARG A 262 -26.07 11.24 -0.96
N GLU A 263 -25.54 12.19 -0.19
CA GLU A 263 -25.30 13.56 -0.65
C GLU A 263 -24.39 13.60 -1.89
N ILE A 264 -23.28 12.86 -1.85
CA ILE A 264 -22.36 12.72 -2.99
C ILE A 264 -23.08 12.10 -4.19
N ALA A 265 -23.82 11.01 -3.98
CA ALA A 265 -24.57 10.37 -5.05
C ALA A 265 -25.59 11.33 -5.67
N GLU A 266 -26.34 12.09 -4.87
CA GLU A 266 -27.34 13.05 -5.36
C GLU A 266 -26.74 14.14 -6.26
N ARG A 267 -25.54 14.62 -5.94
CA ARG A 267 -24.83 15.64 -6.73
C ARG A 267 -24.31 15.10 -8.07
N TRP A 268 -23.76 13.88 -8.05
CA TRP A 268 -22.93 13.37 -9.15
C TRP A 268 -23.61 12.32 -10.03
N ARG A 269 -24.74 11.76 -9.60
CA ARG A 269 -25.48 10.76 -10.38
C ARG A 269 -26.05 11.35 -11.66
N THR A 270 -26.09 10.52 -12.69
CA THR A 270 -26.89 10.74 -13.91
C THR A 270 -28.14 9.86 -13.95
N GLY A 271 -28.35 9.01 -12.93
CA GLY A 271 -29.50 8.10 -12.82
C GLY A 271 -30.14 8.11 -11.42
N GLY A 272 -31.10 7.21 -11.18
CA GLY A 272 -31.94 7.21 -9.96
C GLY A 272 -31.35 6.56 -8.70
N GLY A 273 -30.10 6.10 -8.71
CA GLY A 273 -29.48 5.42 -7.56
C GLY A 273 -29.32 6.33 -6.34
N GLN A 274 -29.60 5.79 -5.13
CA GLN A 274 -29.50 6.55 -3.87
C GLN A 274 -28.10 6.54 -3.24
N TYR A 275 -27.32 5.47 -3.46
CA TYR A 275 -25.98 5.30 -2.89
C TYR A 275 -25.00 4.86 -3.97
N CYS A 276 -25.28 3.73 -4.62
CA CYS A 276 -24.59 3.35 -5.85
C CYS A 276 -25.13 4.22 -6.98
N PHE A 277 -24.26 4.84 -7.75
CA PHE A 277 -24.69 5.72 -8.83
C PHE A 277 -23.88 5.52 -10.10
N ARG A 278 -24.46 6.00 -11.20
CA ARG A 278 -23.82 6.03 -12.51
C ARG A 278 -23.41 7.45 -12.86
N THR A 279 -22.30 7.58 -13.57
CA THR A 279 -21.78 8.85 -14.07
C THR A 279 -20.98 8.63 -15.36
N THR A 280 -20.33 9.67 -15.88
CA THR A 280 -19.49 9.62 -17.09
C THR A 280 -18.03 9.92 -16.76
N PRO A 281 -17.08 9.53 -17.63
CA PRO A 281 -15.67 9.89 -17.47
C PRO A 281 -15.44 11.41 -17.34
N ALA A 282 -16.15 12.23 -18.12
CA ALA A 282 -16.04 13.69 -18.03
C ALA A 282 -16.41 14.22 -16.63
N ARG A 283 -17.46 13.68 -16.01
CA ARG A 283 -17.84 14.06 -14.64
C ARG A 283 -16.85 13.55 -13.60
N VAL A 284 -16.13 12.47 -13.87
CA VAL A 284 -15.02 12.05 -12.99
C VAL A 284 -13.86 13.05 -13.08
N ASP A 285 -13.52 13.58 -14.25
CA ASP A 285 -12.55 14.68 -14.35
C ASP A 285 -13.00 15.91 -13.54
N GLU A 286 -14.30 16.26 -13.57
CA GLU A 286 -14.87 17.32 -12.73
C GLU A 286 -14.72 17.01 -11.23
N MET A 287 -15.02 15.78 -10.79
CA MET A 287 -14.86 15.36 -9.39
C MET A 287 -13.42 15.54 -8.89
N LEU A 288 -12.45 15.14 -9.70
CA LEU A 288 -11.02 15.19 -9.37
C LEU A 288 -10.50 16.63 -9.27
N THR A 289 -11.10 17.55 -10.03
CA THR A 289 -10.68 18.96 -10.07
C THR A 289 -11.41 19.82 -9.05
N THR A 290 -12.70 19.58 -8.80
CA THR A 290 -13.57 20.49 -8.02
C THR A 290 -13.75 20.09 -6.55
N GLU A 291 -13.76 18.80 -6.20
CA GLU A 291 -14.08 18.32 -4.85
C GLU A 291 -12.93 17.56 -4.17
N GLN A 292 -11.70 17.70 -4.69
CA GLN A 292 -10.49 17.06 -4.16
C GLN A 292 -10.61 15.53 -4.02
N PHE A 293 -11.48 14.88 -4.81
CA PHE A 293 -11.47 13.44 -4.89
C PHE A 293 -10.09 12.95 -5.30
N ARG A 294 -9.68 11.82 -4.72
CA ARG A 294 -8.46 11.11 -5.09
C ARG A 294 -8.83 9.84 -5.83
N ILE A 295 -8.02 9.47 -6.81
CA ILE A 295 -8.23 8.25 -7.58
C ILE A 295 -6.99 7.36 -7.49
N ALA A 296 -7.24 6.05 -7.46
CA ALA A 296 -6.22 5.02 -7.48
C ALA A 296 -6.66 3.90 -8.43
N PHE A 297 -5.68 3.18 -8.99
CA PHE A 297 -5.92 2.11 -9.96
C PHE A 297 -5.23 0.83 -9.49
N PRO A 298 -5.88 0.04 -8.61
CA PRO A 298 -5.29 -1.18 -8.07
C PRO A 298 -4.87 -2.20 -9.14
N SER A 299 -5.53 -2.20 -10.30
CA SER A 299 -5.24 -3.08 -11.43
C SER A 299 -3.94 -2.74 -12.17
N LEU A 300 -3.31 -1.60 -11.88
CA LEU A 300 -2.04 -1.18 -12.49
C LEU A 300 -0.81 -1.73 -11.74
N ASP A 301 -1.01 -2.60 -10.75
CA ASP A 301 0.04 -3.50 -10.28
C ASP A 301 0.30 -4.57 -11.36
N TYR A 302 1.22 -4.26 -12.29
CA TYR A 302 1.49 -5.09 -13.47
C TYR A 302 2.09 -6.47 -13.13
N ARG A 303 2.70 -6.64 -11.96
CA ARG A 303 3.25 -7.93 -11.51
C ARG A 303 2.25 -8.74 -10.69
N LYS A 304 1.47 -8.09 -9.84
CA LYS A 304 0.45 -8.77 -9.02
C LYS A 304 -0.92 -8.24 -9.42
N LYS A 305 -1.64 -9.00 -10.23
CA LYS A 305 -3.05 -8.71 -10.52
C LYS A 305 -3.84 -8.67 -9.22
N ARG A 306 -4.12 -7.48 -8.71
CA ARG A 306 -5.01 -7.30 -7.57
C ARG A 306 -6.44 -7.38 -8.07
N GLU A 307 -7.25 -8.16 -7.37
CA GLU A 307 -8.69 -8.11 -7.59
C GLU A 307 -9.22 -6.70 -7.24
N PRO A 308 -10.22 -6.21 -7.97
CA PRO A 308 -10.93 -4.99 -7.60
C PRO A 308 -11.45 -5.11 -6.16
N GLY A 309 -11.37 -4.01 -5.40
CA GLY A 309 -11.94 -4.00 -4.07
C GLY A 309 -13.47 -4.21 -4.12
N LYS A 310 -14.02 -4.87 -3.11
CA LYS A 310 -15.47 -5.07 -3.00
C LYS A 310 -16.05 -4.00 -2.08
N ALA A 311 -17.02 -3.23 -2.58
CA ALA A 311 -17.75 -2.27 -1.76
C ALA A 311 -18.60 -3.04 -0.73
N GLN A 312 -18.60 -2.59 0.53
CA GLN A 312 -19.33 -3.24 1.60
C GLN A 312 -20.45 -2.35 2.15
N ALA A 313 -21.57 -2.99 2.46
CA ALA A 313 -22.67 -2.39 3.20
C ALA A 313 -23.11 -3.38 4.27
N ALA A 314 -23.24 -2.90 5.51
CA ALA A 314 -23.72 -3.71 6.61
C ALA A 314 -24.96 -3.06 7.23
N VAL A 315 -26.00 -3.85 7.45
CA VAL A 315 -27.20 -3.38 8.13
C VAL A 315 -26.80 -2.98 9.56
N PRO A 316 -27.14 -1.77 10.03
CA PRO A 316 -26.98 -1.41 11.43
C PRO A 316 -27.73 -2.46 12.26
N GLY A 317 -27.05 -3.13 13.20
CA GLY A 317 -27.66 -4.22 13.96
C GLY A 317 -28.98 -3.78 14.60
N CYS A 318 -30.01 -4.62 14.50
CA CYS A 318 -31.29 -4.41 15.16
C CYS A 318 -31.04 -4.27 16.67
N ARG A 319 -31.36 -3.09 17.24
CA ARG A 319 -31.17 -2.80 18.66
C ARG A 319 -32.33 -3.40 19.44
N VAL A 320 -32.21 -4.66 19.82
CA VAL A 320 -32.92 -5.14 21.02
C VAL A 320 -32.15 -4.60 22.21
N ASP A 321 -32.83 -3.94 23.15
CA ASP A 321 -32.19 -3.46 24.37
C ASP A 321 -31.56 -4.64 25.11
N ARG A 322 -30.30 -4.45 25.49
CA ARG A 322 -29.46 -5.46 26.16
C ARG A 322 -29.01 -4.91 27.50
N TYR A 323 -29.21 -5.71 28.54
CA TYR A 323 -28.79 -5.40 29.90
C TYR A 323 -27.58 -6.25 30.30
N SER A 324 -26.72 -5.71 31.16
CA SER A 324 -25.59 -6.44 31.76
C SER A 324 -25.46 -6.11 33.25
N VAL A 325 -24.92 -7.07 34.01
CA VAL A 325 -24.69 -6.95 35.47
C VAL A 325 -23.49 -6.05 35.80
N GLY A 326 -22.68 -5.68 34.80
CA GLY A 326 -21.47 -4.87 35.00
C GLY A 326 -20.34 -5.62 35.72
N ASN A 327 -19.26 -4.90 36.01
CA ASN A 327 -18.10 -5.46 36.70
C ASN A 327 -18.26 -5.37 38.23
N TYR A 328 -18.10 -6.50 38.91
CA TYR A 328 -18.09 -6.61 40.37
C TYR A 328 -16.69 -6.95 40.90
N LEU A 329 -16.43 -6.64 42.18
CA LEU A 329 -15.13 -6.87 42.81
C LEU A 329 -14.79 -8.37 42.87
N ARG A 330 -13.51 -8.69 42.63
CA ARG A 330 -12.97 -10.04 42.60
C ARG A 330 -11.67 -10.07 43.38
N GLU A 331 -11.24 -11.25 43.82
CA GLU A 331 -10.03 -11.44 44.64
C GLU A 331 -8.76 -10.81 44.04
N ASN A 332 -8.65 -10.73 42.71
CA ASN A 332 -7.52 -10.10 42.03
C ASN A 332 -7.51 -8.56 42.06
N ALA A 333 -8.54 -7.91 42.62
CA ALA A 333 -8.57 -6.46 42.79
C ALA A 333 -7.48 -5.97 43.76
N ALA A 334 -7.09 -4.70 43.61
CA ALA A 334 -6.13 -4.07 44.50
C ALA A 334 -6.69 -3.94 45.92
N VAL A 335 -5.83 -4.13 46.94
CA VAL A 335 -6.18 -4.09 48.37
C VAL A 335 -6.92 -2.81 48.76
N ASN A 336 -6.55 -1.67 48.18
CA ASN A 336 -7.20 -0.38 48.45
C ASN A 336 -8.68 -0.37 48.02
N THR A 337 -9.00 -1.01 46.89
CA THR A 337 -10.39 -1.12 46.39
C THR A 337 -11.30 -1.86 47.37
N PHE A 338 -10.80 -2.93 48.01
CA PHE A 338 -11.54 -3.62 49.07
C PHE A 338 -11.75 -2.71 50.28
N LYS A 339 -10.71 -2.00 50.70
CA LYS A 339 -10.79 -1.08 51.84
C LYS A 339 -11.77 0.07 51.59
N ASP A 340 -11.83 0.61 50.38
CA ASP A 340 -12.73 1.70 50.04
C ASP A 340 -14.20 1.28 50.10
N VAL A 341 -14.52 0.09 49.58
CA VAL A 341 -15.88 -0.47 49.70
C VAL A 341 -16.23 -0.80 51.15
N LEU A 342 -15.35 -1.49 51.88
CA LEU A 342 -15.60 -1.83 53.30
C LEU A 342 -15.76 -0.58 54.17
N ARG A 343 -14.99 0.49 53.91
CA ARG A 343 -15.10 1.79 54.59
C ARG A 343 -16.47 2.41 54.35
N GLY A 344 -17.00 2.32 53.12
CA GLY A 344 -18.32 2.84 52.76
C GLY A 344 -19.48 2.23 53.57
N PHE A 345 -19.29 1.02 54.12
CA PHE A 345 -20.28 0.33 54.96
C PHE A 345 -19.87 0.23 56.44
N GLY A 346 -18.84 0.97 56.87
CA GLY A 346 -18.39 0.98 58.26
C GLY A 346 -17.78 -0.33 58.77
N VAL A 347 -17.27 -1.20 57.88
CA VAL A 347 -16.67 -2.49 58.25
C VAL A 347 -15.18 -2.31 58.58
N SER A 348 -14.69 -3.05 59.59
CA SER A 348 -13.30 -2.99 60.04
C SER A 348 -12.27 -3.33 58.93
N LEU A 349 -11.30 -2.44 58.73
CA LEU A 349 -10.29 -2.49 57.66
C LEU A 349 -8.99 -3.23 58.03
N THR A 350 -8.92 -3.83 59.23
CA THR A 350 -7.76 -4.58 59.71
C THR A 350 -7.70 -5.97 59.06
N GLY A 351 -6.50 -6.54 58.93
CA GLY A 351 -6.28 -7.90 58.43
C GLY A 351 -5.48 -7.99 57.12
N ARG A 352 -5.08 -9.22 56.78
CA ARG A 352 -4.46 -9.55 55.48
C ARG A 352 -5.50 -9.50 54.35
N LYS A 353 -5.06 -9.61 53.09
CA LYS A 353 -5.93 -9.50 51.92
C LYS A 353 -7.05 -10.56 51.94
N GLU A 354 -6.73 -11.76 52.38
CA GLU A 354 -7.66 -12.89 52.49
C GLU A 354 -8.77 -12.58 53.50
N GLU A 355 -8.43 -11.96 54.64
CA GLU A 355 -9.41 -11.54 55.66
C GLU A 355 -10.31 -10.40 55.16
N LEU A 356 -9.79 -9.48 54.34
CA LEU A 356 -10.58 -8.42 53.72
C LEU A 356 -11.55 -8.96 52.67
N VAL A 357 -11.12 -9.97 51.90
CA VAL A 357 -11.97 -10.69 50.94
C VAL A 357 -13.11 -11.40 51.66
N GLU A 358 -12.82 -12.06 52.78
CA GLU A 358 -13.82 -12.74 53.59
C GLU A 358 -14.84 -11.77 54.21
N LYS A 359 -14.37 -10.63 54.73
CA LYS A 359 -15.25 -9.54 55.20
C LYS A 359 -16.14 -8.99 54.10
N LEU A 360 -15.63 -8.89 52.87
CA LEU A 360 -16.43 -8.47 51.71
C LEU A 360 -17.52 -9.50 51.38
N ALA A 361 -17.22 -10.80 51.44
CA ALA A 361 -18.20 -11.85 51.20
C ALA A 361 -19.36 -11.80 52.22
N HIS A 362 -19.04 -11.66 53.50
CA HIS A 362 -20.04 -11.48 54.56
C HIS A 362 -20.88 -10.20 54.38
N LEU A 363 -20.22 -9.09 54.01
CA LEU A 363 -20.93 -7.84 53.72
C LEU A 363 -21.88 -7.99 52.52
N ALA A 364 -21.43 -8.61 51.44
CA ALA A 364 -22.23 -8.85 50.24
C ALA A 364 -23.44 -9.74 50.53
N ALA A 365 -23.27 -10.82 51.31
CA ALA A 365 -24.38 -11.68 51.73
C ALA A 365 -25.43 -10.93 52.56
N ARG A 366 -25.00 -10.15 53.56
CA ARG A 366 -25.90 -9.34 54.38
C ARG A 366 -26.65 -8.29 53.55
N GLN A 367 -25.95 -7.58 52.67
CA GLN A 367 -26.57 -6.57 51.81
C GLN A 367 -27.47 -7.18 50.74
N TYR A 368 -27.18 -8.40 50.29
CA TYR A 368 -28.06 -9.15 49.40
C TYR A 368 -29.39 -9.46 50.06
N GLU A 369 -29.39 -9.95 51.29
CA GLU A 369 -30.62 -10.25 52.04
C GLU A 369 -31.46 -8.99 52.29
N GLU A 370 -30.81 -7.87 52.62
CA GLU A 370 -31.48 -6.58 52.81
C GLU A 370 -32.12 -6.05 51.51
N LYS A 371 -31.48 -6.28 50.36
CA LYS A 371 -31.91 -5.77 49.05
C LYS A 371 -32.67 -6.78 48.20
N ALA A 372 -32.83 -8.02 48.66
CA ALA A 372 -33.55 -9.06 47.94
C ALA A 372 -35.01 -8.65 47.61
N PRO A 373 -35.80 -8.05 48.54
CA PRO A 373 -37.16 -7.63 48.21
C PRO A 373 -37.24 -6.60 47.07
N GLU A 374 -36.33 -5.61 47.07
CA GLU A 374 -36.26 -4.58 46.01
C GLU A 374 -35.90 -5.20 44.64
N LEU A 375 -35.03 -6.21 44.64
CA LEU A 375 -34.66 -6.95 43.44
C LEU A 375 -35.80 -7.86 42.96
N ASP A 376 -36.50 -8.53 43.88
CA ASP A 376 -37.66 -9.38 43.59
C ASP A 376 -38.82 -8.59 42.98
N ASP A 377 -39.13 -7.40 43.50
CA ASP A 377 -40.15 -6.51 42.92
C ASP A 377 -39.80 -6.17 41.46
N TYR A 378 -38.57 -5.74 41.21
CA TYR A 378 -38.14 -5.34 39.86
C TYR A 378 -38.09 -6.51 38.87
N PHE A 379 -37.50 -7.65 39.25
CA PHE A 379 -37.40 -8.83 38.38
C PHE A 379 -38.68 -9.67 38.34
N GLY A 380 -39.64 -9.40 39.23
CA GLY A 380 -41.01 -9.90 39.17
C GLY A 380 -41.82 -9.19 38.10
N GLU A 381 -41.67 -7.87 37.99
CA GLU A 381 -42.30 -7.05 36.93
C GLU A 381 -41.59 -7.17 35.58
N ASN A 382 -40.28 -7.48 35.58
CA ASN A 382 -39.45 -7.50 34.38
C ASN A 382 -38.75 -8.86 34.20
N ARG A 383 -39.16 -9.62 33.19
CA ARG A 383 -38.57 -10.92 32.86
C ARG A 383 -37.43 -10.77 31.86
N PHE A 384 -36.34 -11.52 32.05
CA PHE A 384 -35.19 -11.45 31.15
C PHE A 384 -34.70 -12.82 30.69
N VAL A 385 -34.13 -12.87 29.48
CA VAL A 385 -33.45 -14.05 28.94
C VAL A 385 -31.97 -13.76 28.76
N ARG A 386 -31.13 -14.63 29.31
CA ARG A 386 -29.68 -14.61 29.16
C ARG A 386 -29.26 -15.18 27.82
N ILE A 387 -28.42 -14.44 27.09
CA ILE A 387 -27.80 -14.90 25.85
C ILE A 387 -26.32 -15.22 26.08
N LYS A 388 -25.96 -16.48 25.83
CA LYS A 388 -24.57 -16.96 25.82
C LYS A 388 -23.87 -16.44 24.56
N GLY A 389 -23.09 -15.37 24.68
CA GLY A 389 -22.33 -14.78 23.56
C GLY A 389 -22.35 -13.25 23.45
N GLY A 390 -23.03 -12.54 24.36
CA GLY A 390 -22.95 -11.08 24.43
C GLY A 390 -21.70 -10.60 25.18
N ASN A 391 -20.94 -9.67 24.59
CA ASN A 391 -19.92 -8.92 25.34
C ASN A 391 -20.59 -8.08 26.43
N HIS A 392 -20.19 -8.30 27.69
CA HIS A 392 -20.65 -7.55 28.87
C HIS A 392 -20.54 -6.03 28.72
N GLU A 393 -19.55 -5.58 27.95
CA GLU A 393 -19.22 -4.17 27.71
C GLU A 393 -20.23 -3.42 26.83
N THR A 394 -21.14 -4.14 26.17
CA THR A 394 -22.09 -3.54 25.21
C THR A 394 -23.52 -3.44 25.72
N GLY A 395 -23.82 -3.99 26.89
CA GLY A 395 -25.13 -3.89 27.55
C GLY A 395 -25.24 -2.66 28.44
N ARG A 396 -26.45 -2.11 28.57
CA ARG A 396 -26.75 -1.08 29.57
C ARG A 396 -26.83 -1.74 30.97
N PRO A 397 -26.46 -1.06 32.06
CA PRO A 397 -26.67 -1.61 33.39
C PRO A 397 -28.17 -1.71 33.68
N PHE A 398 -28.59 -2.69 34.49
CA PHE A 398 -29.98 -2.79 34.97
C PHE A 398 -30.36 -1.54 35.78
N PRO A 399 -31.46 -0.84 35.50
CA PRO A 399 -31.87 0.41 36.16
C PRO A 399 -32.38 0.22 37.60
N ILE A 400 -31.58 -0.46 38.43
CA ILE A 400 -31.85 -0.75 39.84
C ILE A 400 -30.54 -0.63 40.64
N LEU A 401 -30.65 -0.31 41.93
CA LEU A 401 -29.54 -0.12 42.85
C LEU A 401 -28.49 0.90 42.36
N GLU A 402 -28.88 1.94 41.61
CA GLU A 402 -27.94 2.84 40.91
C GLU A 402 -26.93 3.52 41.84
N ASN A 403 -27.33 3.81 43.08
CA ASN A 403 -26.51 4.47 44.09
C ASN A 403 -25.82 3.50 45.06
N HIS A 404 -25.92 2.18 44.84
CA HIS A 404 -25.39 1.19 45.78
C HIS A 404 -23.95 0.79 45.43
N LEU A 405 -23.03 0.89 46.40
CA LEU A 405 -21.60 0.58 46.21
C LEU A 405 -21.34 -0.89 45.80
N LEU A 406 -22.25 -1.81 46.15
CA LEU A 406 -22.19 -3.22 45.77
C LEU A 406 -23.15 -3.62 44.64
N ARG A 407 -23.74 -2.66 43.90
CA ARG A 407 -24.76 -2.89 42.86
C ARG A 407 -24.48 -4.12 41.98
N HIS A 408 -23.33 -4.15 41.31
CA HIS A 408 -23.00 -5.23 40.38
C HIS A 408 -22.78 -6.57 41.09
N MET A 409 -22.31 -6.57 42.34
CA MET A 409 -22.15 -7.79 43.14
C MET A 409 -23.51 -8.36 43.54
N LEU A 410 -24.41 -7.51 44.03
CA LEU A 410 -25.76 -7.92 44.42
C LEU A 410 -26.57 -8.42 43.21
N LEU A 411 -26.46 -7.72 42.08
CA LEU A 411 -27.05 -8.17 40.81
C LEU A 411 -26.45 -9.51 40.34
N ALA A 412 -25.14 -9.73 40.48
CA ALA A 412 -24.53 -11.01 40.13
C ALA A 412 -25.02 -12.15 41.02
N MET A 413 -25.14 -11.92 42.33
CA MET A 413 -25.70 -12.88 43.28
C MET A 413 -27.16 -13.18 42.96
N TYR A 414 -27.98 -12.14 42.74
CA TYR A 414 -29.38 -12.29 42.38
C TYR A 414 -29.56 -13.11 41.11
N VAL A 415 -28.83 -12.74 40.06
CA VAL A 415 -28.92 -13.45 38.79
C VAL A 415 -28.51 -14.91 38.96
N GLN A 416 -27.44 -15.23 39.67
CA GLN A 416 -27.05 -16.64 39.85
C GLN A 416 -28.09 -17.45 40.64
N LYS A 417 -28.76 -16.82 41.60
CA LYS A 417 -29.81 -17.45 42.40
C LYS A 417 -31.11 -17.62 41.62
N HIS A 418 -31.48 -16.68 40.75
CA HIS A 418 -32.77 -16.63 40.07
C HIS A 418 -32.73 -17.04 38.58
N LEU A 419 -31.61 -17.62 38.11
CA LEU A 419 -31.45 -18.03 36.71
C LEU A 419 -31.87 -19.50 36.48
N ARG A 420 -33.13 -19.68 36.08
CA ARG A 420 -33.70 -20.98 35.73
C ARG A 420 -33.05 -21.55 34.47
N GLY A 421 -32.53 -22.78 34.56
CA GLY A 421 -31.91 -23.48 33.44
C GLY A 421 -30.74 -22.71 32.81
N ASN A 422 -30.08 -21.84 33.58
CA ASN A 422 -28.99 -20.97 33.11
C ASN A 422 -29.38 -20.03 31.95
N THR A 423 -30.67 -19.75 31.77
CA THR A 423 -31.21 -19.06 30.58
C THR A 423 -32.27 -18.02 30.92
N VAL A 424 -33.23 -18.31 31.81
CA VAL A 424 -34.34 -17.40 32.13
C VAL A 424 -34.12 -16.81 33.52
N LEU A 425 -34.12 -15.48 33.64
CA LEU A 425 -34.04 -14.76 34.91
C LEU A 425 -35.46 -14.38 35.35
N GLU A 426 -35.89 -14.94 36.48
CA GLU A 426 -37.27 -14.81 36.98
C GLU A 426 -37.29 -14.87 38.51
N ALA A 427 -37.93 -13.89 39.16
CA ALA A 427 -37.98 -13.77 40.62
C ALA A 427 -38.58 -15.02 41.31
N GLY A 428 -39.61 -15.63 40.70
CA GLY A 428 -40.30 -16.80 41.26
C GLY A 428 -39.49 -18.11 41.28
N TYR A 429 -38.27 -18.12 40.73
CA TYR A 429 -37.36 -19.27 40.79
C TYR A 429 -36.18 -18.95 41.71
N SER A 430 -35.87 -19.82 42.68
CA SER A 430 -34.66 -19.74 43.50
C SER A 430 -33.84 -21.01 43.35
N ASN A 431 -32.54 -20.85 43.16
CA ASN A 431 -31.55 -21.90 43.19
C ASN A 431 -30.87 -21.92 44.56
N ASP A 432 -31.14 -22.98 45.32
CA ASP A 432 -30.61 -23.15 46.68
C ASP A 432 -29.34 -24.02 46.71
N THR A 433 -28.63 -24.16 45.57
CA THR A 433 -27.36 -24.91 45.48
C THR A 433 -26.26 -24.29 46.35
N PHE A 434 -26.29 -22.97 46.54
CA PHE A 434 -25.35 -22.24 47.38
C PHE A 434 -26.13 -21.44 48.43
N ASP A 435 -25.63 -21.41 49.67
CA ASP A 435 -26.06 -20.39 50.61
C ASP A 435 -25.59 -19.00 50.16
N THR A 436 -26.15 -17.93 50.74
CA THR A 436 -25.87 -16.55 50.31
C THR A 436 -24.40 -16.16 50.49
N LEU A 437 -23.75 -16.71 51.51
CA LEU A 437 -22.36 -16.44 51.84
C LEU A 437 -21.40 -17.16 50.89
N ASP A 438 -21.62 -18.45 50.65
CA ASP A 438 -20.84 -19.28 49.74
C ASP A 438 -21.00 -18.82 48.30
N LEU A 439 -22.19 -18.32 47.92
CA LEU A 439 -22.38 -17.67 46.62
C LEU A 439 -21.52 -16.41 46.48
N ALA A 440 -21.50 -15.55 47.50
CA ALA A 440 -20.67 -14.35 47.51
C ALA A 440 -19.17 -14.72 47.43
N ARG A 441 -18.72 -15.69 48.23
CA ARG A 441 -17.35 -16.22 48.19
C ARG A 441 -17.00 -16.76 46.80
N ALA A 442 -17.87 -17.61 46.23
CA ALA A 442 -17.65 -18.23 44.94
C ALA A 442 -17.56 -17.22 43.78
N LEU A 443 -18.32 -16.12 43.83
CA LEU A 443 -18.23 -15.03 42.86
C LEU A 443 -16.94 -14.21 43.01
N ILE A 444 -16.52 -13.92 44.25
CA ILE A 444 -15.29 -13.14 44.51
C ILE A 444 -14.04 -13.94 44.13
N GLN A 445 -14.00 -15.23 44.47
CA GLN A 445 -12.90 -16.16 44.18
C GLN A 445 -12.90 -16.70 42.74
N ARG A 446 -13.92 -16.37 41.93
CA ARG A 446 -14.11 -16.82 40.54
C ARG A 446 -14.39 -18.32 40.38
N ASN A 447 -14.82 -19.01 41.43
CA ASN A 447 -15.32 -20.38 41.32
C ASN A 447 -16.59 -20.42 40.45
N ILE A 448 -17.35 -19.32 40.42
CA ILE A 448 -18.51 -19.13 39.55
C ILE A 448 -18.34 -17.82 38.76
N THR A 449 -18.69 -17.84 37.47
CA THR A 449 -18.68 -16.65 36.63
C THR A 449 -20.03 -16.43 35.95
N LEU A 450 -20.50 -15.19 35.99
CA LEU A 450 -21.68 -14.77 35.25
C LEU A 450 -21.25 -14.18 33.91
N ASN A 451 -21.65 -14.83 32.81
CA ASN A 451 -21.26 -14.45 31.44
C ASN A 451 -22.46 -14.25 30.51
N GLY A 452 -22.51 -13.14 29.78
CA GLY A 452 -23.54 -12.87 28.77
C GLY A 452 -24.40 -11.65 29.08
N ALA A 453 -25.28 -11.32 28.14
CA ALA A 453 -26.21 -10.19 28.22
C ALA A 453 -27.64 -10.69 28.42
N PHE A 454 -28.50 -9.82 28.93
CA PHE A 454 -29.89 -10.10 29.24
C PHE A 454 -30.79 -9.29 28.30
N LEU A 455 -31.75 -9.96 27.66
CA LEU A 455 -32.79 -9.31 26.88
C LEU A 455 -34.09 -9.28 27.68
N PRO A 456 -34.83 -8.15 27.68
CA PRO A 456 -36.18 -8.14 28.23
C PRO A 456 -37.07 -9.06 27.40
N VAL A 457 -37.91 -9.82 28.08
CA VAL A 457 -39.01 -10.56 27.48
C VAL A 457 -40.22 -9.63 27.49
N VAL A 458 -40.61 -9.16 26.31
CA VAL A 458 -41.82 -8.33 26.13
C VAL A 458 -43.05 -9.21 26.06
#